data_AF-A0A2T0RL45-F1
#
_entry.id   AF-A0A2T0RL45-F1
#
_cell.length_a   1.000
_cell.length_b   1.000
_cell.length_c   1.000
_cell.angle_alpha   90.00
_cell.angle_beta   90.00
_cell.angle_gamma   90.00
#
_symmetry.space_group_name_H-M   'P 1'
#
loop_
_entity.id
_entity.type
_entity.pdbx_description
1 polymer ?
#
loop_
_entity_poly.entity_id
_entity_poly.type
_entity_poly.pdbx_seq_one_letter_code
_entity_poly.pdbx_strand_id
1 'polypeptide(L)'
;MHEHSGRRAPLDVDVTVAGVPVSDIQFSRRTFGAWRLSFEVLLESRRTSQGMDLCADLDRAGLAVRKVSFGNNGCLHLILSDDGSADPHAISDIFDEHSAVSILQWTNIVKRTGR
;
A
#
# COMPACT_ATOMS: atom_id res chain seq x y z
N MET A 1 3.15 -13.64 -40.81
CA MET A 1 3.21 -14.64 -39.71
C MET A 1 3.72 -13.93 -38.47
N HIS A 2 3.13 -14.30 -37.33
CA HIS A 2 2.94 -13.56 -36.07
C HIS A 2 4.13 -12.84 -35.42
N GLU A 3 3.79 -11.70 -34.81
CA GLU A 3 4.60 -10.87 -33.92
C GLU A 3 4.84 -11.56 -32.56
N HIS A 4 6.08 -11.56 -32.08
CA HIS A 4 6.43 -11.96 -30.72
C HIS A 4 6.12 -10.82 -29.73
N SER A 5 4.91 -10.81 -29.20
CA SER A 5 4.53 -9.99 -28.05
C SER A 5 5.02 -10.64 -26.76
N GLY A 6 6.24 -10.31 -26.35
CA GLY A 6 6.79 -10.66 -25.04
C GLY A 6 6.21 -9.78 -23.94
N ARG A 7 4.93 -9.97 -23.59
CA ARG A 7 4.39 -9.43 -22.33
C ARG A 7 4.92 -10.29 -21.18
N ARG A 8 5.91 -9.77 -20.44
CA ARG A 8 6.10 -10.18 -19.05
C ARG A 8 4.85 -9.73 -18.29
N ALA A 9 3.97 -10.68 -17.97
CA ALA A 9 2.95 -10.43 -16.96
C ALA A 9 3.68 -10.09 -15.63
N PRO A 10 3.24 -9.06 -14.88
CA PRO A 10 3.64 -8.97 -13.49
C PRO A 10 3.17 -10.27 -12.80
N LEU A 11 4.02 -10.80 -11.91
CA LEU A 11 3.62 -11.88 -11.02
C LEU A 11 2.62 -11.27 -10.03
N ASP A 12 1.34 -11.28 -10.40
CA ASP A 12 0.22 -11.03 -9.49
C ASP A 12 0.18 -12.20 -8.50
N VAL A 13 0.90 -12.05 -7.39
CA VAL A 13 0.68 -12.90 -6.22
C VAL A 13 -0.47 -12.26 -5.46
N ASP A 14 -1.67 -12.81 -5.63
CA ASP A 14 -2.83 -12.43 -4.84
C ASP A 14 -2.62 -12.92 -3.40
N VAL A 15 -2.08 -12.04 -2.56
CA VAL A 15 -2.06 -12.25 -1.11
C VAL A 15 -3.12 -11.34 -0.53
N THR A 16 -4.28 -11.90 -0.22
CA THR A 16 -5.30 -11.24 0.57
C THR A 16 -4.83 -11.25 2.03
N VAL A 17 -4.11 -10.20 2.46
CA VAL A 17 -3.68 -10.04 3.85
C VAL A 17 -4.77 -9.31 4.63
N ALA A 18 -5.30 -9.95 5.66
CA ALA A 18 -6.22 -9.33 6.63
C ALA A 18 -5.44 -8.45 7.62
N GLY A 19 -4.79 -7.40 7.14
CA GLY A 19 -3.96 -6.51 7.95
C GLY A 19 -2.75 -5.94 7.20
N VAL A 20 -1.94 -5.15 7.90
CA VAL A 20 -0.68 -4.61 7.35
C VAL A 20 0.36 -5.73 7.32
N PRO A 21 0.96 -6.07 6.17
CA PRO A 21 1.96 -7.13 6.07
C PRO A 21 3.35 -6.64 6.51
N VAL A 22 3.52 -6.46 7.82
CA VAL A 22 4.74 -5.91 8.44
C VAL A 22 6.02 -6.62 7.97
N SER A 23 6.01 -7.95 7.97
CA SER A 23 7.15 -8.76 7.52
C SER A 23 7.52 -8.50 6.06
N ASP A 24 6.53 -8.31 5.19
CA ASP A 24 6.75 -8.09 3.76
C ASP A 24 7.28 -6.68 3.48
N ILE A 25 6.83 -5.69 4.25
CA ILE A 25 7.37 -4.32 4.22
C ILE A 25 8.85 -4.37 4.63
N GLN A 26 9.16 -5.00 5.76
CA GLN A 26 10.54 -5.15 6.25
C GLN A 26 11.42 -5.89 5.25
N PHE A 27 10.93 -6.99 4.68
CA PHE A 27 11.63 -7.75 3.65
C PHE A 27 11.89 -6.92 2.39
N SER A 28 10.87 -6.18 1.91
CA SER A 28 10.98 -5.34 0.72
C SER A 28 11.99 -4.21 0.91
N ARG A 29 11.98 -3.54 2.07
CA ARG A 29 12.97 -2.50 2.40
C ARG A 29 14.40 -3.03 2.43
N ARG A 30 14.62 -4.22 3.01
CA ARG A 30 15.96 -4.85 3.02
C ARG A 30 16.41 -5.26 1.63
N THR A 31 15.51 -5.81 0.82
CA THR A 31 15.83 -6.35 -0.52
C THR A 31 16.02 -5.24 -1.56
N PHE A 32 15.23 -4.18 -1.47
CA PHE A 32 15.14 -3.13 -2.48
C PHE A 32 15.49 -1.74 -1.93
N GLY A 33 16.31 -1.64 -0.89
CA GLY A 33 16.57 -0.36 -0.18
C GLY A 33 17.16 0.78 -1.03
N ALA A 34 17.68 0.49 -2.22
CA ALA A 34 18.13 1.50 -3.19
C ALA A 34 17.03 1.96 -4.18
N TRP A 35 15.86 1.30 -4.16
CA TRP A 35 14.75 1.51 -5.10
C TRP A 35 13.61 2.22 -4.39
N ARG A 36 12.71 2.81 -5.17
CA ARG A 36 11.52 3.44 -4.61
C ARG A 36 10.47 2.38 -4.31
N LEU A 37 10.07 2.31 -3.05
CA LEU A 37 8.96 1.48 -2.58
C LEU A 37 7.68 2.31 -2.50
N SER A 38 6.56 1.67 -2.81
CA SER A 38 5.22 2.23 -2.71
C SER A 38 4.25 1.09 -2.42
N PHE A 39 3.09 1.42 -1.86
CA PHE A 39 2.07 0.44 -1.51
C PHE A 39 0.76 0.85 -2.16
N GLU A 40 0.11 -0.09 -2.81
CA GLU A 40 -1.27 0.04 -3.24
C GLU A 40 -2.14 -0.71 -2.26
N VAL A 41 -3.10 -0.01 -1.66
CA VAL A 41 -3.92 -0.53 -0.57
C VAL A 41 -5.38 -0.33 -0.93
N LEU A 42 -6.14 -1.43 -0.95
CA LEU A 42 -7.58 -1.39 -1.05
C LEU A 42 -8.17 -1.55 0.34
N LEU A 43 -9.02 -0.60 0.71
CA LEU A 43 -9.66 -0.50 2.01
C LEU A 43 -11.18 -0.57 1.85
N GLU A 44 -11.85 -1.02 2.89
CA GLU A 44 -13.29 -0.86 3.08
C GLU A 44 -13.55 0.04 4.28
N SER A 45 -14.49 0.97 4.14
CA SER A 45 -14.95 1.81 5.25
C SER A 45 -16.44 2.09 5.13
N ARG A 46 -17.11 2.32 6.25
CA ARG A 46 -18.54 2.70 6.25
C ARG A 46 -18.74 4.17 5.89
N ARG A 47 -17.74 5.01 6.14
CA ARG A 47 -17.78 6.45 5.87
C ARG A 47 -16.45 6.92 5.30
N THR A 48 -16.54 7.75 4.26
CA THR A 48 -15.38 8.44 3.63
C THR A 48 -14.48 9.14 4.65
N SER A 49 -15.05 9.77 5.69
CA SER A 49 -14.29 10.47 6.73
C SER A 49 -13.31 9.55 7.48
N GLN A 50 -13.71 8.31 7.76
CA GLN A 50 -12.86 7.34 8.47
C GLN A 50 -11.60 7.01 7.67
N GLY A 51 -11.76 6.80 6.36
CA GLY A 51 -10.61 6.58 5.47
C GLY A 51 -9.71 7.81 5.32
N MET A 52 -10.28 9.02 5.41
CA MET A 52 -9.50 10.26 5.38
C MET A 52 -8.71 10.50 6.67
N ASP A 53 -9.30 10.19 7.82
CA ASP A 53 -8.62 10.29 9.12
C ASP A 53 -7.41 9.35 9.15
N LEU A 54 -7.60 8.09 8.71
CA LEU A 54 -6.51 7.14 8.50
C LEU A 54 -5.41 7.68 7.57
N CYS A 55 -5.78 8.28 6.44
CA CYS A 55 -4.80 8.87 5.51
C CYS A 55 -3.96 9.97 6.17
N ALA A 56 -4.56 10.79 7.02
CA ALA A 56 -3.85 11.86 7.73
C ALA A 56 -2.84 11.29 8.73
N ASP A 57 -3.18 10.21 9.44
CA ASP A 57 -2.28 9.57 10.39
C ASP A 57 -1.13 8.82 9.71
N LEU A 58 -1.40 8.15 8.57
CA LEU A 58 -0.37 7.53 7.75
C LEU A 58 0.64 8.55 7.22
N ASP A 59 0.18 9.72 6.75
CA ASP A 59 1.07 10.79 6.27
C ASP A 59 1.98 11.31 7.39
N ARG A 60 1.42 11.50 8.61
CA ARG A 60 2.19 11.89 9.81
C ARG A 60 3.22 10.84 10.22
N ALA A 61 2.93 9.57 9.97
CA ALA A 61 3.83 8.46 10.29
C ALA A 61 4.97 8.27 9.29
N GLY A 62 5.02 9.06 8.21
CA GLY A 62 6.05 8.97 7.17
C GLY A 62 5.64 8.14 5.95
N LEU A 63 4.37 7.71 5.86
CA LEU A 63 3.80 7.11 4.65
C LEU A 63 3.09 8.18 3.84
N ALA A 64 3.82 8.85 2.95
CA ALA A 64 3.25 9.92 2.15
C ALA A 64 2.11 9.40 1.25
N VAL A 65 0.90 9.92 1.45
CA VAL A 65 -0.29 9.55 0.65
C VAL A 65 -0.21 10.23 -0.71
N ARG A 66 -0.01 9.45 -1.77
CA ARG A 66 0.17 9.96 -3.14
C ARG A 66 -1.13 10.03 -3.92
N LYS A 67 -2.04 9.11 -3.66
CA LYS A 67 -3.35 9.07 -4.32
C LYS A 67 -4.38 8.48 -3.37
N VAL A 68 -5.57 9.09 -3.39
CA VAL A 68 -6.77 8.62 -2.73
C VAL A 68 -7.86 8.55 -3.79
N SER A 69 -8.62 7.46 -3.85
CA SER A 69 -9.76 7.33 -4.76
C SER A 69 -10.89 6.58 -4.08
N PHE A 70 -12.10 7.15 -4.14
CA PHE A 70 -13.29 6.58 -3.54
C PHE A 70 -14.11 5.81 -4.58
N GLY A 71 -14.42 4.55 -4.28
CA GLY A 71 -15.35 3.75 -5.05
C GLY A 71 -16.78 3.92 -4.57
N ASN A 72 -17.75 3.58 -5.42
CA ASN A 72 -19.18 3.71 -5.13
C ASN A 72 -19.69 2.78 -4.00
N ASN A 73 -18.88 1.81 -3.56
CA ASN A 73 -19.28 0.78 -2.61
C ASN A 73 -18.65 0.94 -1.21
N GLY A 74 -18.15 2.13 -0.86
CA GLY A 74 -17.44 2.33 0.41
C GLY A 74 -15.98 1.84 0.40
N CYS A 75 -15.52 1.35 -0.75
CA CYS A 75 -14.12 1.03 -0.97
C CYS A 75 -13.29 2.31 -1.15
N LEU A 76 -12.11 2.33 -0.55
CA LEU A 76 -11.12 3.37 -0.69
C LEU A 76 -9.83 2.76 -1.23
N HIS A 77 -9.30 3.37 -2.28
CA HIS A 77 -8.07 2.94 -2.92
C HIS A 77 -6.96 3.96 -2.65
N LEU A 78 -5.88 3.50 -2.03
CA LEU A 78 -4.76 4.32 -1.62
C LEU A 78 -3.48 3.94 -2.37
N ILE A 79 -2.71 4.95 -2.77
CA ILE A 79 -1.31 4.78 -3.14
C ILE A 79 -0.46 5.51 -2.11
N LEU A 80 0.34 4.75 -1.37
CA LEU A 80 1.27 5.24 -0.37
C LEU A 80 2.69 5.18 -0.94
N SER A 81 3.52 6.16 -0.63
CA SER A 81 4.95 6.14 -0.97
C SER A 81 5.74 5.92 0.30
N ASP A 82 6.65 4.94 0.25
CA ASP A 82 7.55 4.64 1.35
C ASP A 82 8.86 5.39 1.17
N ASP A 83 9.27 6.17 2.16
CA ASP A 83 10.61 6.78 2.22
C ASP A 83 11.56 6.00 3.15
N GLY A 84 11.07 4.93 3.77
CA GLY A 84 11.83 4.06 4.67
C GLY A 84 11.94 4.57 6.11
N SER A 85 11.41 5.75 6.43
CA SER A 85 11.48 6.34 7.78
C SER A 85 10.42 5.80 8.73
N ALA A 86 9.23 5.47 8.23
CA ALA A 86 8.11 4.97 9.00
C ALA A 86 8.40 3.57 9.58
N ASP A 87 8.24 3.35 10.87
CA ASP A 87 8.37 2.00 11.45
C ASP A 87 7.21 1.08 11.00
N PRO A 88 7.47 -0.10 10.40
CA PRO A 88 6.41 -1.00 9.95
C PRO A 88 5.42 -1.45 11.03
N HIS A 89 5.85 -1.54 12.30
CA HIS A 89 4.94 -1.84 13.41
C HIS A 89 4.04 -0.66 13.73
N ALA A 90 4.59 0.55 13.82
CA ALA A 90 3.78 1.77 13.97
C ALA A 90 2.74 1.95 12.85
N ILE A 91 3.07 1.55 11.62
CA ILE A 91 2.11 1.53 10.51
C ILE A 91 0.95 0.57 10.83
N SER A 92 1.25 -0.64 11.31
CA SER A 92 0.22 -1.60 11.72
C SER A 92 -0.66 -1.05 12.85
N ASP A 93 -0.04 -0.44 13.87
CA ASP A 93 -0.76 0.12 15.02
C ASP A 93 -1.76 1.20 14.59
N ILE A 94 -1.39 2.06 13.63
CA ILE A 94 -2.31 3.06 13.06
C ILE A 94 -3.53 2.39 12.42
N PHE A 95 -3.36 1.31 11.66
CA PHE A 95 -4.50 0.59 11.11
C PHE A 95 -5.38 -0.06 12.19
N ASP A 96 -4.78 -0.58 13.26
CA ASP A 96 -5.50 -1.18 14.38
C ASP A 96 -6.30 -0.12 15.19
N GLU A 97 -5.77 1.09 15.34
CA GLU A 97 -6.47 2.23 15.94
C GLU A 97 -7.69 2.65 15.10
N HIS A 98 -7.64 2.45 13.78
CA HIS A 98 -8.71 2.73 12.84
C HIS A 98 -9.61 1.52 12.55
N SER A 99 -10.06 0.80 13.60
CA SER A 99 -10.91 -0.41 13.53
C SER A 99 -12.21 -0.32 12.68
N ALA A 100 -12.64 0.89 12.30
CA ALA A 100 -13.76 1.10 11.39
C ALA A 100 -13.39 0.99 9.90
N VAL A 101 -12.10 0.81 9.61
CA VAL A 101 -11.52 0.62 8.28
C VAL A 101 -10.89 -0.77 8.22
N SER A 102 -11.21 -1.52 7.18
CA SER A 102 -10.65 -2.86 6.95
C SER A 102 -9.73 -2.84 5.76
N ILE A 103 -8.56 -3.49 5.87
CA ILE A 103 -7.71 -3.77 4.70
C ILE A 103 -8.31 -4.94 3.94
N LEU A 104 -8.65 -4.71 2.67
CA LEU A 104 -9.08 -5.77 1.76
C LEU A 104 -7.90 -6.33 0.97
N GLN A 105 -6.96 -5.48 0.59
CA GLN A 105 -5.78 -5.86 -0.19
C GLN A 105 -4.60 -4.94 0.11
N TRP A 106 -3.40 -5.53 0.12
CA TRP A 106 -2.14 -4.80 0.20
C TRP A 106 -1.16 -5.31 -0.86
N THR A 107 -0.68 -4.42 -1.72
CA THR A 107 0.25 -4.74 -2.81
C THR A 107 1.51 -3.89 -2.70
N ASN A 108 2.67 -4.55 -2.64
CA ASN A 108 3.97 -3.88 -2.67
C ASN A 108 4.37 -3.55 -4.11
N ILE A 109 4.61 -2.27 -4.39
CA ILE A 109 5.06 -1.78 -5.69
C ILE A 109 6.52 -1.32 -5.57
N VAL A 110 7.41 -2.00 -6.29
CA VAL A 110 8.84 -1.67 -6.33
C VAL A 110 9.19 -1.05 -7.69
N LYS A 111 9.72 0.17 -7.69
CA LYS A 111 10.17 0.84 -8.91
C LYS A 111 11.66 1.15 -8.83
N ARG A 112 12.42 0.63 -9.79
CA ARG A 112 13.84 0.95 -9.93
C ARG A 112 13.99 2.45 -10.21
N THR A 113 14.71 3.15 -9.34
CA THR A 113 15.13 4.53 -9.57
C THR A 113 16.14 4.52 -10.73
N GLY A 114 15.84 5.27 -11.79
CA GLY A 114 16.71 5.34 -12.98
C GLY A 114 18.03 6.02 -12.64
N ARG A 115 19.14 5.45 -13.14
CA ARG A 115 20.38 6.20 -13.38
C ARG A 115 20.24 7.00 -14.66
#